data_AF-A0A7G7G5S6-F1
#
_entry.id   AF-A0A7G7G5S6-F1
#
_cell.length_a   1.000
_cell.length_b   1.000
_cell.length_c   1.000
_cell.angle_alpha   90.00
_cell.angle_beta   90.00
_cell.angle_gamma   90.00
#
_symmetry.space_group_name_H-M   'P 1'
#
loop_
_entity.id
_entity.type
_entity.pdbx_description
1 polymer ?
#
loop_
_entity_poly.entity_id
_entity_poly.type
_entity_poly.pdbx_seq_one_letter_code
_entity_poly.pdbx_strand_id
1 'polypeptide(L)'
;MGAANTEVIDYFHLRIRGLIRYKHLIRDIKIFIERVEYYGYDSFRIHFNVILNEENFDLMPVDDLVQIDKYFVDKYVSFLIKEGGYKSYRDHLKRLKEFYDLYNTLTTFLIKFLDATFSDTISIQIESPDNFPELNYVHRFWNDNDFSPSAYEQLYKTDLNVDSYQFLSLHKLAQDSKEFIKTLSKSCWLTDKQIHRYFKGSRADVRSFVIQHQVPIKIKGYRTINKVLIEGNTLKSIIGKLPELVESNI
;
A
#
# COMPACT_ATOMS: atom_id res chain seq x y z
N MET A 1 2.24 -26.49 -2.97
CA MET A 1 1.51 -25.37 -3.61
C MET A 1 0.05 -25.48 -3.17
N GLY A 2 -0.47 -24.47 -2.47
CA GLY A 2 -1.78 -24.56 -1.78
C GLY A 2 -2.95 -24.10 -2.65
N ALA A 3 -4.17 -24.48 -2.24
CA ALA A 3 -5.44 -24.22 -2.94
C ALA A 3 -5.69 -22.74 -3.32
N ALA A 4 -5.17 -21.79 -2.53
CA ALA A 4 -5.29 -20.36 -2.79
C ALA A 4 -4.63 -19.91 -4.12
N ASN A 5 -3.56 -20.58 -4.56
CA ASN A 5 -2.92 -20.24 -5.83
C ASN A 5 -3.77 -20.70 -7.03
N THR A 6 -4.48 -21.83 -6.89
CA THR A 6 -5.34 -22.36 -7.95
C THR A 6 -6.55 -21.46 -8.18
N GLU A 7 -7.20 -20.99 -7.11
CA GLU A 7 -8.34 -20.07 -7.22
C GLU A 7 -7.97 -18.76 -7.92
N VAL A 8 -6.81 -18.20 -7.59
CA VAL A 8 -6.29 -16.98 -8.24
C VAL A 8 -5.98 -17.22 -9.71
N ILE A 9 -5.32 -18.34 -10.05
CA ILE A 9 -5.03 -18.69 -11.45
C ILE A 9 -6.34 -18.86 -12.25
N ASP A 10 -7.30 -19.63 -11.72
CA ASP A 10 -8.58 -19.89 -12.39
C ASP A 10 -9.38 -18.60 -12.57
N TYR A 11 -9.37 -17.73 -11.55
CA TYR A 11 -9.94 -16.41 -11.60
C TYR A 11 -9.39 -15.62 -12.80
N PHE A 12 -8.06 -15.48 -12.92
CA PHE A 12 -7.44 -14.73 -14.00
C PHE A 12 -7.58 -15.40 -15.37
N HIS A 13 -7.48 -16.72 -15.45
CA HIS A 13 -7.71 -17.48 -16.69
C HIS A 13 -9.10 -17.22 -17.27
N LEU A 14 -10.13 -17.16 -16.43
CA LEU A 14 -11.47 -16.82 -16.90
C LEU A 14 -11.49 -15.43 -17.52
N ARG A 15 -10.90 -14.42 -16.86
CA ARG A 15 -10.89 -13.03 -17.36
C ARG A 15 -10.12 -12.94 -18.67
N ILE A 16 -8.94 -13.56 -18.75
CA ILE A 16 -8.12 -13.60 -19.96
C ILE A 16 -8.88 -14.18 -21.14
N ARG A 17 -9.64 -15.27 -20.95
CA ARG A 17 -10.51 -15.82 -22.01
C ARG A 17 -11.55 -14.80 -22.46
N GLY A 18 -12.16 -14.09 -21.52
CA GLY A 18 -13.06 -12.98 -21.83
C GLY A 18 -12.38 -11.89 -22.65
N LEU A 19 -11.20 -11.44 -22.22
CA LEU A 19 -10.43 -10.38 -22.89
C LEU A 19 -10.12 -10.74 -24.35
N ILE A 20 -9.69 -11.98 -24.60
CA ILE A 20 -9.39 -12.45 -25.96
C ILE A 20 -10.66 -12.46 -26.81
N ARG A 21 -11.78 -12.96 -26.26
CA ARG A 21 -13.04 -13.11 -26.98
C ARG A 21 -13.68 -11.76 -27.31
N TYR A 22 -13.65 -10.82 -26.37
CA TYR A 22 -14.36 -9.54 -26.43
C TYR A 22 -13.45 -8.34 -26.60
N LYS A 23 -12.22 -8.55 -27.12
CA LYS A 23 -11.20 -7.49 -27.22
C LYS A 23 -11.67 -6.19 -27.89
N HIS A 24 -12.55 -6.31 -28.88
CA HIS A 24 -13.09 -5.19 -29.67
C HIS A 24 -14.09 -4.32 -28.90
N LEU A 25 -14.54 -4.77 -27.72
CA LEU A 25 -15.50 -4.07 -26.87
C LEU A 25 -14.81 -3.38 -25.70
N ILE A 26 -13.52 -3.62 -25.47
CA ILE A 26 -12.83 -3.18 -24.26
C ILE A 26 -12.29 -1.78 -24.49
N ARG A 27 -12.61 -0.87 -23.55
CA ARG A 27 -12.12 0.49 -23.52
C ARG A 27 -10.97 0.64 -22.54
N ASP A 28 -11.17 0.20 -21.30
CA ASP A 28 -10.20 0.31 -20.22
C ASP A 28 -10.09 -0.99 -19.41
N ILE A 29 -8.91 -1.22 -18.86
CA ILE A 29 -8.67 -2.32 -17.92
C ILE A 29 -8.04 -1.73 -16.66
N LYS A 30 -8.63 -2.03 -15.51
CA LYS A 30 -8.11 -1.63 -14.20
C LYS A 30 -7.92 -2.85 -13.29
N ILE A 31 -6.71 -3.02 -12.79
CA ILE A 31 -6.38 -4.01 -11.76
C ILE A 31 -6.05 -3.26 -10.48
N PHE A 32 -6.72 -3.61 -9.38
CA PHE A 32 -6.47 -2.95 -8.09
C PHE A 32 -6.61 -3.91 -6.92
N ILE A 33 -6.08 -3.47 -5.78
CA ILE A 33 -6.09 -4.22 -4.53
C ILE A 33 -7.03 -3.52 -3.56
N GLU A 34 -7.86 -4.30 -2.86
CA GLU A 34 -8.67 -3.84 -1.76
C GLU A 34 -8.28 -4.64 -0.50
N ARG A 35 -8.08 -3.96 0.63
CA ARG A 35 -7.98 -4.63 1.94
C ARG A 35 -9.33 -4.63 2.62
N VAL A 36 -9.79 -5.81 3.02
CA VAL A 36 -11.07 -5.97 3.73
C VAL A 36 -10.84 -6.70 5.04
N GLU A 37 -11.26 -6.05 6.12
CA GLU A 37 -11.33 -6.64 7.45
C GLU A 37 -12.80 -6.92 7.82
N TYR A 38 -13.11 -8.18 8.15
CA TYR A 38 -14.47 -8.57 8.54
C TYR A 38 -14.43 -9.63 9.64
N TYR A 39 -15.07 -9.37 10.79
CA TYR A 39 -15.11 -10.26 11.96
C TYR A 39 -13.75 -10.83 12.39
N GLY A 40 -12.68 -10.03 12.32
CA GLY A 40 -11.32 -10.44 12.70
C GLY A 40 -10.56 -11.25 11.63
N TYR A 41 -11.16 -11.42 10.45
CA TYR A 41 -10.50 -11.90 9.25
C TYR A 41 -9.95 -10.70 8.47
N ASP A 42 -8.70 -10.78 8.04
CA ASP A 42 -8.05 -9.77 7.21
C ASP A 42 -7.72 -10.41 5.85
N SER A 43 -8.11 -9.75 4.76
CA SER A 43 -7.92 -10.27 3.41
C SER A 43 -7.53 -9.17 2.44
N PHE A 44 -6.69 -9.51 1.46
CA PHE A 44 -6.51 -8.69 0.27
C PHE A 44 -7.33 -9.28 -0.87
N ARG A 45 -8.13 -8.44 -1.51
CA ARG A 45 -8.91 -8.78 -2.69
C ARG A 45 -8.23 -8.17 -3.91
N ILE A 46 -8.03 -8.99 -4.95
CA ILE A 46 -7.55 -8.51 -6.24
C ILE A 46 -8.75 -8.38 -7.16
N HIS A 47 -8.97 -7.17 -7.63
CA HIS A 47 -10.04 -6.80 -8.55
C HIS A 47 -9.50 -6.71 -9.98
N PHE A 48 -10.28 -7.20 -10.95
CA PHE A 48 -9.96 -7.11 -12.37
C PHE A 48 -11.17 -6.52 -13.10
N ASN A 49 -11.13 -5.22 -13.29
CA ASN A 49 -12.26 -4.46 -13.83
C ASN A 49 -11.99 -4.16 -15.29
N VAL A 50 -12.97 -4.49 -16.12
CA VAL A 50 -12.96 -4.22 -17.56
C VAL A 50 -14.08 -3.24 -17.83
N ILE A 51 -13.73 -2.08 -18.40
CA ILE A 51 -14.71 -1.10 -18.85
C ILE A 51 -14.92 -1.32 -20.34
N LEU A 52 -16.17 -1.54 -20.72
CA LEU A 52 -16.57 -1.77 -22.10
C LEU A 52 -16.92 -0.45 -22.78
N ASN A 53 -16.82 -0.41 -24.11
CA ASN A 53 -17.29 0.70 -24.92
C ASN A 53 -18.83 0.65 -25.00
N GLU A 54 -19.49 1.62 -24.37
CA GLU A 54 -20.95 1.73 -24.28
C GLU A 54 -21.63 1.72 -25.66
N GLU A 55 -21.06 2.39 -26.66
CA GLU A 55 -21.63 2.47 -28.01
C GLU A 55 -21.74 1.09 -28.69
N ASN A 56 -20.80 0.20 -28.41
CA ASN A 56 -20.80 -1.16 -28.95
C ASN A 56 -21.60 -2.13 -28.07
N PHE A 57 -21.73 -1.84 -26.78
CA PHE A 57 -22.40 -2.69 -25.79
C PHE A 57 -23.93 -2.64 -25.95
N ASP A 58 -24.50 -1.45 -26.17
CA ASP A 58 -25.95 -1.27 -26.33
C ASP A 58 -26.51 -1.94 -27.59
N LEU A 59 -25.65 -2.26 -28.55
CA LEU A 59 -25.99 -2.91 -29.81
C LEU A 59 -25.82 -4.44 -29.77
N MET A 60 -25.41 -5.01 -28.63
CA MET A 60 -25.14 -6.44 -28.53
C MET A 60 -26.40 -7.29 -28.33
N PRO A 61 -26.43 -8.51 -28.89
CA PRO A 61 -27.45 -9.50 -28.54
C PRO A 61 -27.45 -9.82 -27.05
N VAL A 62 -28.64 -10.01 -26.47
CA VAL A 62 -28.82 -10.34 -25.04
C VAL A 62 -28.02 -11.58 -24.61
N ASP A 63 -27.93 -12.59 -25.47
CA ASP A 63 -27.15 -13.80 -25.19
C ASP A 63 -25.66 -13.50 -25.00
N ASP A 64 -25.10 -12.54 -25.74
CA ASP A 64 -23.72 -12.14 -25.60
C ASP A 64 -23.49 -11.30 -24.33
N LEU A 65 -24.47 -10.47 -23.93
CA LEU A 65 -24.45 -9.74 -22.66
C LEU A 65 -24.35 -10.71 -21.47
N VAL A 66 -25.18 -11.75 -21.44
CA VAL A 66 -25.15 -12.80 -20.41
C VAL A 66 -23.80 -13.52 -20.39
N GLN A 67 -23.18 -13.74 -21.55
CA GLN A 67 -21.87 -14.36 -21.63
C GLN A 67 -20.76 -13.41 -21.17
N ILE A 68 -20.83 -12.12 -21.47
CA ILE A 68 -19.87 -11.10 -21.00
C ILE A 68 -19.86 -11.05 -19.47
N ASP A 69 -21.03 -11.08 -18.85
CA ASP A 69 -21.16 -11.05 -17.39
C ASP A 69 -20.41 -12.18 -16.70
N LYS A 70 -20.40 -13.37 -17.32
CA LYS A 70 -19.65 -14.52 -16.81
C LYS A 70 -18.16 -14.22 -16.65
N TYR A 71 -17.59 -13.41 -17.55
CA TYR A 71 -16.16 -13.10 -17.57
C TYR A 71 -15.80 -11.87 -16.75
N PHE A 72 -16.64 -10.83 -16.75
CA PHE A 72 -16.24 -9.50 -16.26
C PHE A 72 -17.11 -8.92 -15.14
N VAL A 73 -18.29 -9.47 -14.82
CA VAL A 73 -19.10 -8.94 -13.72
C VAL A 73 -18.39 -9.13 -12.39
N ASP A 74 -18.42 -8.03 -11.62
CA ASP A 74 -17.72 -7.68 -10.40
C ASP A 74 -17.45 -8.87 -9.47
N LYS A 75 -16.31 -9.49 -9.72
CA LYS A 75 -15.82 -10.62 -8.96
C LYS A 75 -14.38 -10.29 -8.66
N TYR A 76 -14.01 -10.42 -7.40
CA TYR A 76 -12.63 -10.37 -6.94
C TYR A 76 -12.15 -11.78 -6.61
N VAL A 77 -10.83 -11.94 -6.49
CA VAL A 77 -10.25 -13.09 -5.78
C VAL A 77 -9.73 -12.65 -4.43
N SER A 78 -10.10 -13.38 -3.38
CA SER A 78 -9.74 -13.06 -2.00
C SER A 78 -8.53 -13.87 -1.57
N PHE A 79 -7.48 -13.18 -1.15
CA PHE A 79 -6.32 -13.77 -0.51
C PHE A 79 -6.38 -13.51 1.00
N LEU A 80 -6.63 -14.58 1.77
CA LEU A 80 -6.75 -14.48 3.22
C LEU A 80 -5.38 -14.27 3.87
N ILE A 81 -5.24 -13.17 4.62
CA ILE A 81 -4.03 -12.78 5.35
C ILE A 81 -4.10 -13.18 6.81
N LYS A 82 -5.29 -13.06 7.41
CA LYS A 82 -5.56 -13.44 8.80
C LYS A 82 -6.93 -14.10 8.92
N GLU A 83 -6.97 -15.16 9.70
CA GLU A 83 -8.15 -15.92 10.12
C GLU A 83 -8.24 -15.77 11.64
N GLY A 84 -9.44 -15.77 12.23
CA GLY A 84 -9.56 -15.69 13.69
C GLY A 84 -8.67 -16.74 14.38
N GLY A 85 -7.68 -16.30 15.16
CA GLY A 85 -6.82 -17.20 15.95
C GLY A 85 -5.40 -17.49 15.44
N TYR A 86 -4.78 -16.63 14.61
CA TYR A 86 -3.36 -16.78 14.25
C TYR A 86 -2.49 -16.98 15.50
N LYS A 87 -1.90 -18.18 15.63
CA LYS A 87 -1.06 -18.58 16.76
C LYS A 87 0.34 -17.92 16.74
N SER A 88 0.72 -17.27 15.63
CA SER A 88 2.07 -16.73 15.44
C SER A 88 2.10 -15.57 14.44
N TYR A 89 2.73 -14.47 14.86
CA TYR A 89 3.02 -13.29 14.04
C TYR A 89 3.80 -13.65 12.76
N ARG A 90 4.70 -14.65 12.82
CA ARG A 90 5.50 -15.13 11.67
C ARG A 90 4.63 -15.60 10.50
N ASP A 91 3.49 -16.21 10.79
CA ASP A 91 2.63 -16.78 9.75
C ASP A 91 1.91 -15.68 8.97
N HIS A 92 1.45 -14.63 9.66
CA HIS A 92 0.82 -13.46 9.03
C HIS A 92 1.74 -12.82 7.98
N LEU A 93 3.03 -12.73 8.28
CA LEU A 93 4.02 -12.09 7.41
C LEU A 93 4.37 -12.94 6.21
N LYS A 94 4.47 -14.25 6.45
CA LYS A 94 4.63 -15.21 5.37
C LYS A 94 3.46 -15.08 4.39
N ARG A 95 2.23 -14.91 4.90
CA ARG A 95 1.05 -14.64 4.06
C ARG A 95 1.14 -13.31 3.30
N LEU A 96 1.54 -12.22 3.96
CA LEU A 96 1.76 -10.93 3.29
C LEU A 96 2.80 -11.03 2.16
N LYS A 97 3.90 -11.75 2.39
CA LYS A 97 4.93 -11.99 1.38
C LYS A 97 4.40 -12.85 0.23
N GLU A 98 3.72 -13.95 0.55
CA GLU A 98 3.09 -14.83 -0.45
C GLU A 98 2.13 -14.02 -1.35
N PHE A 99 1.32 -13.14 -0.75
CA PHE A 99 0.46 -12.22 -1.49
C PHE A 99 1.26 -11.27 -2.38
N TYR A 100 2.29 -10.60 -1.84
CA TYR A 100 3.11 -9.64 -2.59
C TYR A 100 3.80 -10.29 -3.81
N ASP A 101 4.42 -11.46 -3.61
CA ASP A 101 5.09 -12.22 -4.67
C ASP A 101 4.09 -12.67 -5.75
N LEU A 102 2.92 -13.16 -5.31
CA LEU A 102 1.83 -13.57 -6.19
C LEU A 102 1.32 -12.39 -7.02
N TYR A 103 1.02 -11.27 -6.38
CA TYR A 103 0.54 -10.05 -7.05
C TYR A 103 1.55 -9.54 -8.08
N ASN A 104 2.83 -9.45 -7.73
CA ASN A 104 3.88 -9.01 -8.67
C ASN A 104 4.05 -9.96 -9.85
N THR A 105 4.01 -11.27 -9.60
CA THR A 105 4.10 -12.28 -10.67
C THR A 105 2.91 -12.16 -11.62
N LEU A 106 1.70 -12.04 -11.07
CA LEU A 106 0.47 -11.91 -11.85
C LEU A 106 0.44 -10.61 -12.65
N THR A 107 0.72 -9.47 -12.01
CA THR A 107 0.71 -8.17 -12.70
C THR A 107 1.78 -8.12 -13.79
N THR A 108 2.98 -8.64 -13.55
CA THR A 108 4.04 -8.73 -14.59
C THR A 108 3.58 -9.56 -15.78
N PHE A 109 2.94 -10.71 -15.53
CA PHE A 109 2.38 -11.55 -16.58
C PHE A 109 1.25 -10.83 -17.34
N LEU A 110 0.33 -10.19 -16.62
CA LEU A 110 -0.81 -9.50 -17.19
C LEU A 110 -0.38 -8.30 -18.02
N ILE A 111 0.59 -7.50 -17.58
CA ILE A 111 1.16 -6.39 -18.37
C ILE A 111 1.62 -6.92 -19.73
N LYS A 112 2.48 -7.94 -19.73
CA LYS A 112 2.99 -8.53 -20.98
C LYS A 112 1.87 -9.07 -21.88
N PHE A 113 0.88 -9.73 -21.28
CA PHE A 113 -0.26 -10.26 -22.01
C PHE A 113 -1.12 -9.15 -22.63
N LEU A 114 -1.43 -8.11 -21.84
CA LEU A 114 -2.28 -6.99 -22.26
C LEU A 114 -1.58 -6.15 -23.34
N ASP A 115 -0.30 -5.84 -23.15
CA ASP A 115 0.52 -5.12 -24.14
C ASP A 115 0.54 -5.87 -25.48
N ALA A 116 0.69 -7.20 -25.45
CA ALA A 116 0.66 -8.03 -26.65
C ALA A 116 -0.72 -8.15 -27.30
N THR A 117 -1.81 -8.00 -26.52
CA THR A 117 -3.18 -8.23 -26.99
C THR A 117 -3.85 -6.97 -27.54
N PHE A 118 -3.59 -5.80 -26.93
CA PHE A 118 -4.37 -4.58 -27.17
C PHE A 118 -3.60 -3.39 -27.76
N SER A 119 -2.29 -3.52 -28.02
CA SER A 119 -1.46 -2.58 -28.80
C SER A 119 -1.96 -1.12 -28.83
N ASP A 120 -1.54 -0.32 -27.84
CA ASP A 120 -1.73 1.14 -27.65
C ASP A 120 -3.16 1.72 -27.68
N THR A 121 -4.19 0.92 -27.95
CA THR A 121 -5.57 1.41 -28.16
C THR A 121 -6.42 1.50 -26.90
N ILE A 122 -5.99 0.87 -25.79
CA ILE A 122 -6.76 0.85 -24.53
C ILE A 122 -5.93 1.41 -23.37
N SER A 123 -6.59 2.02 -22.39
CA SER A 123 -5.93 2.43 -21.15
C SER A 123 -5.84 1.24 -20.19
N ILE A 124 -4.62 0.84 -19.83
CA ILE A 124 -4.34 -0.20 -18.84
C ILE A 124 -3.81 0.46 -17.57
N GLN A 125 -4.52 0.28 -16.46
CA GLN A 125 -4.14 0.78 -15.15
C GLN A 125 -3.96 -0.39 -14.19
N ILE A 126 -2.78 -0.50 -13.59
CA ILE A 126 -2.48 -1.51 -12.58
C ILE A 126 -2.01 -0.79 -11.33
N GLU A 127 -2.78 -0.93 -10.25
CA GLU A 127 -2.41 -0.33 -8.97
C GLU A 127 -1.16 -1.02 -8.41
N SER A 128 -0.19 -0.21 -8.01
CA SER A 128 1.00 -0.70 -7.33
C SER A 128 0.63 -1.15 -5.91
N PRO A 129 1.21 -2.26 -5.39
CA PRO A 129 1.04 -2.62 -3.98
C PRO A 129 1.67 -1.57 -3.04
N ASP A 130 2.39 -0.59 -3.58
CA ASP A 130 3.05 0.50 -2.85
C ASP A 130 2.11 1.31 -1.95
N ASN A 131 0.80 1.32 -2.21
CA ASN A 131 -0.19 2.00 -1.35
C ASN A 131 -0.46 1.26 -0.04
N PHE A 132 0.03 0.01 0.10
CA PHE A 132 -0.14 -0.83 1.27
C PHE A 132 1.19 -0.93 2.03
N PRO A 133 1.43 -0.06 3.03
CA PRO A 133 2.71 0.01 3.73
C PRO A 133 3.15 -1.34 4.30
N GLU A 134 2.24 -2.16 4.84
CA GLU A 134 2.59 -3.49 5.37
C GLU A 134 3.29 -4.37 4.33
N LEU A 135 2.84 -4.34 3.07
CA LEU A 135 3.45 -5.10 1.98
C LEU A 135 4.85 -4.58 1.64
N ASN A 136 5.03 -3.25 1.64
CA ASN A 136 6.31 -2.62 1.35
C ASN A 136 7.36 -2.92 2.41
N TYR A 137 6.96 -2.91 3.67
CA TYR A 137 7.83 -3.27 4.78
C TYR A 137 8.20 -4.75 4.72
N VAL A 138 7.25 -5.65 4.48
CA VAL A 138 7.53 -7.09 4.31
C VAL A 138 8.56 -7.33 3.20
N HIS A 139 8.39 -6.69 2.04
CA HIS A 139 9.36 -6.81 0.95
C HIS A 139 10.75 -6.28 1.32
N ARG A 140 10.83 -5.12 1.99
CA ARG A 140 12.10 -4.56 2.48
C ARG A 140 12.81 -5.52 3.44
N PHE A 141 12.09 -6.10 4.40
CA PHE A 141 12.68 -6.97 5.41
C PHE A 141 13.19 -8.31 4.82
N TRP A 142 12.54 -8.85 3.80
CA TRP A 142 12.96 -10.12 3.20
C TRP A 142 14.14 -10.01 2.23
N ASN A 143 14.41 -8.82 1.69
CA ASN A 143 15.55 -8.59 0.79
C ASN A 143 16.84 -8.21 1.53
N ASP A 144 16.76 -7.98 2.84
CA ASP A 144 17.92 -7.60 3.67
C ASP A 144 18.60 -8.89 4.19
N ASN A 145 19.70 -9.29 3.53
CA ASN A 145 20.34 -10.61 3.71
C ASN A 145 20.91 -10.90 5.11
N ASP A 146 20.99 -9.90 5.99
CA ASP A 146 21.59 -10.00 7.33
C ASP A 146 20.56 -10.13 8.48
N PHE A 147 19.28 -10.38 8.17
CA PHE A 147 18.23 -10.26 9.18
C PHE A 147 17.94 -11.54 9.99
N SER A 148 18.06 -11.43 11.32
CA SER A 148 17.68 -12.48 12.26
C SER A 148 16.19 -12.39 12.65
N PRO A 149 15.52 -13.52 12.96
CA PRO A 149 14.14 -13.53 13.43
C PRO A 149 13.89 -12.72 14.73
N SER A 150 14.92 -12.46 15.53
CA SER A 150 14.82 -11.71 16.79
C SER A 150 14.93 -10.19 16.60
N ALA A 151 15.80 -9.71 15.71
CA ALA A 151 15.82 -8.29 15.32
C ALA A 151 14.48 -7.86 14.68
N TYR A 152 13.86 -8.82 14.00
CA TYR A 152 12.58 -8.68 13.32
C TYR A 152 11.36 -8.57 14.24
N GLU A 153 11.29 -9.33 15.34
CA GLU A 153 10.22 -9.16 16.35
C GLU A 153 10.28 -7.78 17.01
N GLN A 154 11.48 -7.25 17.25
CA GLN A 154 11.68 -5.93 17.86
C GLN A 154 11.27 -4.80 16.92
N LEU A 155 11.64 -4.88 15.64
CA LEU A 155 11.30 -3.87 14.63
C LEU A 155 9.81 -3.85 14.27
N TYR A 156 9.15 -5.01 14.19
CA TYR A 156 7.75 -5.04 13.78
C TYR A 156 6.75 -4.75 14.90
N LYS A 157 6.99 -5.27 16.12
CA LYS A 157 6.03 -5.08 17.23
C LYS A 157 5.90 -3.61 17.65
N THR A 158 6.91 -2.79 17.44
CA THR A 158 6.93 -1.40 17.92
C THR A 158 6.74 -0.37 16.81
N ASP A 159 7.32 -0.56 15.63
CA ASP A 159 7.33 0.46 14.58
C ASP A 159 6.39 0.15 13.41
N LEU A 160 6.16 -1.11 13.00
CA LEU A 160 5.44 -1.39 11.75
C LEU A 160 3.93 -1.15 11.79
N ASN A 161 3.22 -1.66 12.80
CA ASN A 161 1.77 -1.42 12.89
C ASN A 161 1.46 0.08 13.02
N VAL A 162 2.30 0.81 13.75
CA VAL A 162 2.22 2.26 13.90
C VAL A 162 2.57 2.97 12.60
N ASP A 163 3.70 2.61 11.96
CA ASP A 163 4.14 3.18 10.69
C ASP A 163 3.06 2.98 9.62
N SER A 164 2.47 1.80 9.55
CA SER A 164 1.43 1.45 8.57
C SER A 164 0.15 2.25 8.83
N TYR A 165 -0.28 2.34 10.10
CA TYR A 165 -1.45 3.13 10.48
C TYR A 165 -1.28 4.63 10.22
N GLN A 166 -0.07 5.16 10.44
CA GLN A 166 0.22 6.59 10.27
C GLN A 166 0.72 6.95 8.87
N PHE A 167 0.98 5.97 8.00
CA PHE A 167 1.64 6.13 6.70
C PHE A 167 1.00 7.22 5.84
N LEU A 168 -0.28 7.05 5.52
CA LEU A 168 -1.01 7.98 4.63
C LEU A 168 -1.08 9.38 5.23
N SER A 169 -1.38 9.48 6.53
CA SER A 169 -1.47 10.76 7.25
C SER A 169 -0.14 11.50 7.29
N LEU A 170 0.96 10.79 7.54
CA LEU A 170 2.31 11.35 7.53
C LEU A 170 2.71 11.78 6.10
N HIS A 171 2.50 10.94 5.09
CA HIS A 171 2.82 11.30 3.71
C HIS A 171 2.01 12.48 3.20
N LYS A 172 0.71 12.55 3.55
CA LYS A 172 -0.14 13.71 3.28
C LYS A 172 0.41 14.97 3.94
N LEU A 173 0.69 14.93 5.25
CA LEU A 173 1.26 16.07 5.96
C LEU A 173 2.60 16.50 5.37
N ALA A 174 3.46 15.56 4.97
CA ALA A 174 4.74 15.86 4.33
C ALA A 174 4.56 16.54 2.96
N GLN A 175 3.54 16.16 2.20
CA GLN A 175 3.18 16.81 0.95
C GLN A 175 2.65 18.22 1.18
N ASP A 176 1.72 18.39 2.12
CA ASP A 176 1.12 19.68 2.48
C ASP A 176 2.19 20.65 3.03
N SER A 177 3.21 20.11 3.73
CA SER A 177 4.32 20.88 4.28
C SER A 177 5.29 21.43 3.22
N LYS A 178 5.27 20.95 1.98
CA LYS A 178 6.31 21.27 0.97
C LYS A 178 6.44 22.76 0.71
N GLU A 179 5.33 23.46 0.50
CA GLU A 179 5.36 24.90 0.20
C GLU A 179 5.78 25.72 1.41
N PHE A 180 5.24 25.41 2.60
CA PHE A 180 5.67 26.06 3.84
C PHE A 180 7.17 25.93 4.06
N ILE A 181 7.71 24.73 3.89
CA ILE A 181 9.13 24.44 4.07
C ILE A 181 10.02 25.26 3.12
N LYS A 182 9.59 25.52 1.89
CA LYS A 182 10.37 26.34 0.93
C LYS A 182 10.54 27.79 1.42
N THR A 183 9.61 28.29 2.23
CA THR A 183 9.67 29.66 2.77
C THR A 183 10.58 29.78 4.00
N LEU A 184 10.98 28.66 4.59
CA LEU A 184 11.84 28.66 5.78
C LEU A 184 13.31 28.82 5.37
N SER A 185 13.88 30.00 5.64
CA SER A 185 15.27 30.32 5.34
C SER A 185 16.28 29.59 6.23
N LYS A 186 15.88 29.22 7.46
CA LYS A 186 16.63 28.39 8.40
C LYS A 186 15.67 27.48 9.17
N SER A 187 15.71 26.18 8.90
CA SER A 187 14.91 25.19 9.61
C SER A 187 15.82 24.26 10.40
N CYS A 188 15.51 24.08 11.68
CA CYS A 188 16.05 22.95 12.43
C CYS A 188 15.18 21.72 12.16
N TRP A 189 15.83 20.57 11.94
CA TRP A 189 15.14 19.31 11.68
C TRP A 189 15.45 18.29 12.76
N LEU A 190 14.41 17.84 13.43
CA LEU A 190 14.49 16.85 14.49
C LEU A 190 13.91 15.53 14.03
N THR A 191 14.53 14.43 14.44
CA THR A 191 13.94 13.12 14.22
C THR A 191 12.93 12.78 15.30
N ASP A 192 11.92 11.99 14.94
CA ASP A 192 11.06 11.30 15.91
C ASP A 192 11.88 10.53 16.97
N LYS A 193 13.02 9.94 16.58
CA LYS A 193 14.00 9.30 17.45
C LYS A 193 14.65 10.25 18.46
N GLN A 194 14.92 11.50 18.07
CA GLN A 194 15.42 12.51 19.00
C GLN A 194 14.31 12.93 19.96
N ILE A 195 13.12 13.23 19.43
CA ILE A 195 12.01 13.78 20.21
C ILE A 195 11.48 12.78 21.24
N HIS A 196 11.26 11.51 20.89
CA HIS A 196 10.64 10.55 21.82
C HIS A 196 11.50 10.30 23.07
N ARG A 197 12.83 10.42 22.95
CA ARG A 197 13.75 10.34 24.10
C ARG A 197 13.48 11.44 25.14
N TYR A 198 12.92 12.57 24.71
CA TYR A 198 12.60 13.70 25.58
C TYR A 198 11.17 13.65 26.11
N PHE A 199 10.22 13.18 25.31
CA PHE A 199 8.78 13.27 25.63
C PHE A 199 8.22 12.12 26.48
N LYS A 200 9.06 11.22 27.04
CA LYS A 200 8.61 9.99 27.75
C LYS A 200 7.50 9.22 27.00
N GLY A 201 7.47 9.36 25.68
CA GLY A 201 6.47 8.78 24.78
C GLY A 201 7.14 7.85 23.78
N SER A 202 6.34 7.05 23.09
CA SER A 202 6.78 6.28 21.95
C SER A 202 6.97 7.17 20.71
N ARG A 203 7.65 6.66 19.68
CA ARG A 203 7.72 7.35 18.38
C ARG A 203 6.33 7.52 17.76
N ALA A 204 5.43 6.57 18.02
CA ALA A 204 4.03 6.65 17.61
C ALA A 204 3.35 7.89 18.17
N ASP A 205 3.53 8.14 19.47
CA ASP A 205 2.92 9.28 20.17
C ASP A 205 3.44 10.60 19.61
N VAL A 206 4.74 10.70 19.38
CA VAL A 206 5.35 11.88 18.76
C VAL A 206 4.76 12.16 17.38
N ARG A 207 4.62 11.13 16.54
CA ARG A 207 4.07 11.28 15.20
C ARG A 207 2.58 11.60 15.22
N SER A 208 1.81 10.97 16.09
CA SER A 208 0.39 11.31 16.31
C SER A 208 0.24 12.78 16.70
N PHE A 209 1.08 13.26 17.62
CA PHE A 209 1.10 14.66 18.03
C PHE A 209 1.40 15.60 16.85
N VAL A 210 2.44 15.28 16.08
CA VAL A 210 2.84 16.04 14.88
C VAL A 210 1.73 16.09 13.84
N ILE A 211 1.05 14.97 13.58
CA ILE A 211 -0.12 14.89 12.68
C ILE A 211 -1.25 15.76 13.21
N GLN A 212 -1.60 15.61 14.48
CA GLN A 212 -2.72 16.33 15.10
C GLN A 212 -2.51 17.85 15.06
N HIS A 213 -1.28 18.32 15.29
CA HIS A 213 -0.94 19.74 15.32
C HIS A 213 -0.42 20.27 13.98
N GLN A 214 -0.48 19.46 12.92
CA GLN A 214 -0.02 19.83 11.57
C GLN A 214 1.40 20.40 11.56
N VAL A 215 2.30 19.84 12.38
CA VAL A 215 3.69 20.30 12.45
C VAL A 215 4.38 19.94 11.14
N PRO A 216 5.06 20.89 10.45
CA PRO A 216 5.68 20.61 9.17
C PRO A 216 6.72 19.50 9.25
N ILE A 217 6.66 18.55 8.31
CA ILE A 217 7.59 17.42 8.26
C ILE A 217 8.18 17.17 6.88
N LYS A 218 9.31 16.45 6.85
CA LYS A 218 9.82 15.74 5.69
C LYS A 218 9.89 14.25 6.01
N ILE A 219 9.51 13.41 5.05
CA ILE A 219 9.66 11.97 5.15
C ILE A 219 10.75 11.52 4.19
N LYS A 220 11.68 10.69 4.68
CA LYS A 220 12.56 9.91 3.82
C LYS A 220 11.97 8.51 3.65
N GLY A 221 11.88 8.09 2.40
CA GLY A 221 11.25 6.83 1.99
C GLY A 221 9.94 7.10 1.26
N TYR A 222 9.77 6.45 0.11
CA TYR A 222 8.59 6.61 -0.75
C TYR A 222 7.52 5.57 -0.42
N ARG A 223 7.94 4.31 -0.23
CA ARG A 223 7.06 3.16 0.04
C ARG A 223 6.98 2.79 1.52
N THR A 224 7.91 3.32 2.33
CA THR A 224 8.06 3.06 3.76
C THR A 224 8.50 4.33 4.45
N ILE A 225 8.23 4.45 5.76
CA ILE A 225 8.75 5.54 6.59
C ILE A 225 10.13 5.15 7.09
N ASN A 226 11.18 5.56 6.37
CA ASN A 226 12.56 5.29 6.80
C ASN A 226 13.01 6.31 7.85
N LYS A 227 12.56 7.56 7.71
CA LYS A 227 12.88 8.65 8.64
C LYS A 227 11.81 9.72 8.57
N VAL A 228 11.38 10.21 9.73
CA VAL A 228 10.56 11.42 9.84
C VAL A 228 11.45 12.54 10.36
N LEU A 229 11.48 13.66 9.64
CA LEU A 229 12.14 14.91 10.04
C LEU A 229 11.05 15.92 10.36
N ILE A 230 11.04 16.43 11.57
CA ILE A 230 10.04 17.34 12.12
C ILE A 230 10.68 18.72 12.25
N GLU A 231 9.98 19.75 11.79
CA GLU A 231 10.48 21.13 11.87
C GLU A 231 10.48 21.61 13.32
N GLY A 232 11.68 21.91 13.83
CA GLY A 232 11.94 22.13 15.25
C GLY A 232 11.36 23.44 15.78
N ASN A 233 11.36 24.52 15.00
CA ASN A 233 10.89 25.83 15.47
C ASN A 233 9.37 25.85 15.64
N THR A 234 8.64 25.25 14.71
CA THR A 234 7.19 25.08 14.77
C THR A 234 6.84 24.17 15.94
N LEU A 235 7.53 23.04 16.08
CA LEU A 235 7.35 22.16 17.22
C LEU A 235 7.58 22.90 18.56
N LYS A 236 8.63 23.73 18.65
CA LYS A 236 8.92 24.58 19.83
C LYS A 236 7.81 25.58 20.10
N SER A 237 7.28 26.24 19.07
CA SER A 237 6.19 27.22 19.24
C SER A 237 4.92 26.61 19.83
N ILE A 238 4.67 25.32 19.56
CA ILE A 238 3.49 24.61 20.05
C ILE A 238 3.67 24.12 21.49
N ILE A 239 4.86 23.60 21.83
CA ILE A 239 5.10 22.97 23.14
C ILE A 239 5.82 23.89 24.15
N GLY A 240 6.20 25.10 23.73
CA GLY A 240 6.87 26.12 24.53
C GLY A 240 8.37 25.92 24.70
N LYS A 241 8.81 24.79 25.29
CA LYS A 241 10.24 24.52 25.54
C LYS A 241 10.69 23.19 24.93
N LEU A 242 11.72 23.25 24.10
CA LEU A 242 12.53 22.09 23.73
C LEU A 242 13.72 21.99 24.70
N PRO A 243 14.17 20.79 25.08
CA PRO A 243 15.33 20.63 25.96
C PRO A 243 16.62 21.17 25.32
N GLU A 244 17.53 21.72 26.14
CA GLU A 244 18.75 22.45 25.71
C GLU A 244 19.66 21.67 24.71
N LEU A 245 19.67 20.34 24.77
CA LEU A 245 20.40 19.46 23.83
C LEU A 245 19.84 19.46 22.40
N VAL A 246 18.60 19.91 22.23
CA VAL A 246 17.93 20.09 20.94
C VAL A 246 18.16 21.52 20.44
N GLU A 247 18.24 22.49 21.34
CA GLU A 247 18.54 23.89 21.03
C GLU A 247 19.95 24.09 20.49
N SER A 248 20.93 23.24 20.87
CA SER A 248 22.28 23.28 20.28
C SER A 248 22.35 22.83 18.81
N ASN A 249 21.26 22.23 18.29
CA ASN A 249 21.10 21.86 16.88
C ASN A 249 20.13 22.80 16.12
N ILE A 250 19.54 23.79 16.80
CA ILE A 250 18.68 24.84 16.24
C ILE A 250 19.51 26.10 16.01
#